data_AF-A0A928IFW0-F1
#
_entry.id   AF-A0A928IFW0-F1
#
_cell.length_a   1.000
_cell.length_b   1.000
_cell.length_c   1.000
_cell.angle_alpha   90.00
_cell.angle_beta   90.00
_cell.angle_gamma   90.00
#
_symmetry.space_group_name_H-M   'P 1'
#
loop_
_entity.id
_entity.type
_entity.pdbx_description
1 polymer ?
#
loop_
_entity_poly.entity_id
_entity_poly.type
_entity_poly.pdbx_seq_one_letter_code
_entity_poly.pdbx_strand_id
1 'polypeptide(L)'
;MNNLIQKESFVPGKTLEEDFVNLVKIELNDIKRSFFKIGFRLREAADNRYYEKLGFKNISDCAEALFGFKKSTTYELMDIAFWFRSKESPMCIDSKYQDYSQSQLTLFNQINLARDSFIKMSSPTDSIAKLRKAKSYWNKMQRGKINNFLGYGRCGNVDEFIKKTEEINPQLKETISEETSKEPEQLSINENSGYPEKTRRNHTARNSFRHHYRE
;
A
#
# COMPACT_ATOMS: atom_id res chain seq x y z
N MET A 1 -23.88 -9.71 -29.47
CA MET A 1 -23.02 -8.54 -29.70
C MET A 1 -21.87 -8.58 -28.71
N ASN A 2 -20.65 -8.54 -29.26
CA ASN A 2 -19.35 -8.26 -28.65
C ASN A 2 -18.80 -9.21 -27.56
N ASN A 3 -18.21 -10.29 -28.08
CA ASN A 3 -16.93 -10.84 -27.62
C ASN A 3 -15.91 -9.72 -27.35
N LEU A 4 -15.26 -9.74 -26.19
CA LEU A 4 -13.92 -9.18 -25.95
C LEU A 4 -13.34 -9.77 -24.66
N ILE A 5 -13.26 -11.11 -24.59
CA ILE A 5 -12.23 -11.74 -23.78
C ILE A 5 -10.97 -11.61 -24.62
N GLN A 6 -10.16 -10.58 -24.37
CA GLN A 6 -8.79 -10.56 -24.88
C GLN A 6 -8.05 -11.72 -24.20
N LYS A 7 -7.99 -12.86 -24.89
CA LYS A 7 -6.92 -13.83 -24.69
C LYS A 7 -5.63 -13.08 -25.01
N GLU A 8 -4.88 -12.70 -23.99
CA GLU A 8 -3.45 -12.41 -24.16
C GLU A 8 -2.83 -13.67 -24.78
N SER A 9 -2.53 -13.57 -26.06
CA SER A 9 -1.92 -14.62 -26.85
C SER A 9 -0.52 -14.88 -26.30
N PHE A 10 -0.26 -16.10 -25.84
CA PHE A 10 1.09 -16.62 -25.61
C PHE A 10 1.94 -16.37 -26.85
N VAL A 11 2.96 -15.50 -26.74
CA VAL A 11 3.92 -15.22 -27.83
C VAL A 11 5.13 -16.13 -27.60
N PRO A 12 5.34 -17.18 -28.41
CA PRO A 12 6.48 -18.08 -28.23
C PRO A 12 7.79 -17.30 -28.35
N GLY A 13 8.64 -17.41 -27.33
CA GLY A 13 9.95 -16.76 -27.26
C GLY A 13 10.06 -15.59 -26.28
N LYS A 14 8.95 -15.10 -25.71
CA LYS A 14 9.02 -14.12 -24.62
C LYS A 14 9.27 -14.80 -23.27
N THR A 15 10.16 -14.23 -22.49
CA THR A 15 10.44 -14.72 -21.14
C THR A 15 9.48 -14.11 -20.11
N LEU A 16 9.31 -14.75 -18.96
CA LEU A 16 8.43 -14.25 -17.88
C LEU A 16 8.86 -12.86 -17.38
N GLU A 17 10.18 -12.61 -17.35
CA GLU A 17 10.73 -11.32 -16.98
C GLU A 17 10.44 -10.22 -18.01
N GLU A 18 10.41 -10.53 -19.31
CA GLU A 18 10.00 -9.58 -20.35
C GLU A 18 8.51 -9.26 -20.28
N ASP A 19 7.67 -10.28 -20.03
CA ASP A 19 6.23 -10.10 -19.84
C ASP A 19 5.93 -9.25 -18.61
N PHE A 20 6.64 -9.46 -17.49
CA PHE A 20 6.56 -8.58 -16.32
C PHE A 20 6.79 -7.11 -16.70
N VAL A 21 7.86 -6.81 -17.43
CA VAL A 21 8.20 -5.43 -17.83
C VAL A 21 7.12 -4.83 -18.71
N ASN A 22 6.66 -5.58 -19.71
CA ASN A 22 5.62 -5.12 -20.64
C ASN A 22 4.30 -4.86 -19.93
N LEU A 23 3.89 -5.78 -19.06
CA LEU A 23 2.61 -5.68 -18.37
C LEU A 23 2.62 -4.54 -17.35
N VAL A 24 3.71 -4.32 -16.60
CA VAL A 24 3.79 -3.13 -15.73
C VAL A 24 3.72 -1.85 -16.55
N LYS A 25 4.41 -1.76 -17.69
CA LYS A 25 4.33 -0.58 -18.58
C LYS A 25 2.93 -0.32 -19.12
N ILE A 26 2.17 -1.37 -19.45
CA ILE A 26 0.77 -1.25 -19.85
C ILE A 26 -0.08 -0.67 -18.71
N GLU A 27 0.10 -1.18 -17.49
CA GLU A 27 -0.65 -0.73 -16.32
C GLU A 27 -0.29 0.70 -15.89
N LEU A 28 0.90 1.21 -16.24
CA LEU A 28 1.28 2.60 -15.98
C LEU A 28 0.39 3.62 -16.73
N ASN A 29 -0.23 3.24 -17.84
CA ASN A 29 -1.10 4.13 -18.61
C ASN A 29 -2.35 4.60 -17.82
N ASP A 30 -2.81 3.81 -16.83
CA ASP A 30 -3.87 4.21 -15.91
C ASP A 30 -3.56 3.76 -14.48
N ILE A 31 -2.46 4.28 -13.95
CA ILE A 31 -1.98 3.90 -12.62
C ILE A 31 -3.01 4.11 -11.50
N LYS A 32 -3.91 5.10 -11.63
CA LYS A 32 -4.96 5.34 -10.62
C LYS A 32 -5.90 4.15 -10.48
N ARG A 33 -6.14 3.42 -11.58
CA ARG A 33 -6.96 2.21 -11.58
C ARG A 33 -6.13 0.93 -11.43
N SER A 34 -4.86 0.97 -11.82
CA SER A 34 -4.02 -0.22 -11.94
C SER A 34 -2.94 -0.37 -10.87
N PHE A 35 -2.83 0.54 -9.90
CA PHE A 35 -1.82 0.48 -8.82
C PHE A 35 -1.76 -0.89 -8.13
N PHE A 36 -2.91 -1.55 -7.93
CA PHE A 36 -2.99 -2.84 -7.28
C PHE A 36 -2.34 -3.94 -8.12
N LYS A 37 -2.61 -3.96 -9.43
CA LYS A 37 -2.00 -4.90 -10.37
C LYS A 37 -0.50 -4.68 -10.50
N ILE A 38 -0.05 -3.42 -10.51
CA ILE A 38 1.37 -3.08 -10.49
C ILE A 38 2.04 -3.66 -9.23
N GLY A 39 1.44 -3.44 -8.06
CA GLY A 39 1.93 -4.01 -6.80
C GLY A 39 2.01 -5.53 -6.82
N PHE A 40 0.99 -6.19 -7.38
CA PHE A 40 0.96 -7.64 -7.55
C PHE A 40 2.12 -8.13 -8.44
N ARG A 41 2.34 -7.49 -9.59
CA ARG A 41 3.41 -7.83 -10.54
C ARG A 41 4.80 -7.60 -9.96
N LEU A 42 5.01 -6.50 -9.24
CA LEU A 42 6.25 -6.24 -8.51
C LEU A 42 6.54 -7.35 -7.48
N ARG A 43 5.50 -7.82 -6.80
CA ARG A 43 5.62 -8.90 -5.82
C ARG A 43 5.93 -10.25 -6.47
N GLU A 44 5.25 -10.59 -7.56
CA GLU A 44 5.53 -11.78 -8.36
C GLU A 44 6.98 -11.75 -8.89
N ALA A 45 7.44 -10.61 -9.40
CA ALA A 45 8.82 -10.44 -9.87
C ALA A 45 9.86 -10.56 -8.75
N ALA A 46 9.54 -10.10 -7.53
CA ALA A 46 10.39 -10.29 -6.37
C ALA A 46 10.45 -11.77 -5.94
N ASP A 47 9.29 -12.42 -5.83
CA ASP A 47 9.16 -13.81 -5.38
C ASP A 47 9.86 -14.78 -6.36
N ASN A 48 9.80 -14.49 -7.66
CA ASN A 48 10.44 -15.29 -8.73
C ASN A 48 11.81 -14.77 -9.19
N ARG A 49 12.33 -13.71 -8.58
CA ARG A 49 13.64 -13.12 -8.87
C ARG A 49 13.85 -12.69 -10.32
N TYR A 50 12.81 -12.19 -11.00
CA TYR A 50 12.93 -11.67 -12.38
C TYR A 50 13.95 -10.53 -12.48
N TYR A 51 14.09 -9.74 -11.41
CA TYR A 51 15.07 -8.67 -11.33
C TYR A 51 16.52 -9.16 -11.53
N GLU A 52 16.88 -10.38 -11.13
CA GLU A 52 18.24 -10.93 -11.31
C GLU A 52 18.54 -11.18 -12.79
N LYS A 53 17.57 -11.75 -13.52
CA LYS A 53 17.69 -11.99 -14.96
C LYS A 53 17.71 -10.70 -15.77
N LEU A 54 17.03 -9.67 -15.28
CA LEU A 54 17.04 -8.33 -15.84
C LEU A 54 18.30 -7.53 -15.47
N GLY A 55 19.26 -8.12 -14.74
CA GLY A 55 20.55 -7.51 -14.42
C GLY A 55 20.55 -6.59 -13.19
N PHE A 56 19.51 -6.63 -12.35
CA PHE A 56 19.38 -5.81 -11.16
C PHE A 56 19.68 -6.61 -9.88
N LYS A 57 20.15 -5.91 -8.85
CA LYS A 57 20.48 -6.52 -7.55
C LYS A 57 19.24 -6.89 -6.72
N ASN A 58 18.16 -6.12 -6.86
CA ASN A 58 16.92 -6.31 -6.11
C ASN A 58 15.74 -5.68 -6.87
N ILE A 59 14.52 -5.98 -6.42
CA ILE A 59 13.29 -5.48 -7.04
C ILE A 59 13.15 -3.96 -7.00
N SER A 60 13.64 -3.27 -5.96
CA SER A 60 13.55 -1.81 -5.91
C SER A 60 14.46 -1.13 -6.93
N ASP A 61 15.69 -1.62 -7.12
CA ASP A 61 16.60 -1.08 -8.13
C ASP A 61 16.03 -1.30 -9.54
N CYS A 62 15.43 -2.47 -9.77
CA CYS A 62 14.74 -2.79 -11.02
C CYS A 62 13.54 -1.86 -11.27
N ALA A 63 12.68 -1.67 -10.27
CA ALA A 63 11.49 -0.85 -10.38
C ALA A 63 11.81 0.65 -10.55
N GLU A 64 12.87 1.13 -9.91
CA GLU A 64 13.37 2.49 -10.07
C GLU A 64 13.91 2.70 -11.49
N ALA A 65 14.76 1.79 -11.99
CA ALA A 65 15.35 1.92 -13.31
C ALA A 65 14.35 1.76 -14.47
N LEU A 66 13.38 0.84 -14.35
CA LEU A 66 12.46 0.52 -15.44
C LEU A 66 11.15 1.31 -15.42
N PHE A 67 10.69 1.73 -14.24
CA PHE A 67 9.36 2.33 -14.04
C PHE A 67 9.40 3.65 -13.27
N GLY A 68 10.57 4.09 -12.78
CA GLY A 68 10.69 5.31 -11.99
C GLY A 68 10.14 5.23 -10.57
N PHE A 69 9.87 4.02 -10.07
CA PHE A 69 9.38 3.85 -8.70
C PHE A 69 10.52 3.87 -7.69
N LYS A 70 10.51 4.87 -6.81
CA LYS A 70 11.39 4.90 -5.63
C LYS A 70 11.16 3.64 -4.78
N LYS A 71 12.21 3.23 -4.06
CA LYS A 71 12.17 2.11 -3.11
C LYS A 71 10.92 2.10 -2.22
N SER A 72 10.56 3.24 -1.60
CA SER A 72 9.39 3.35 -0.73
C SER A 72 8.10 3.03 -1.47
N THR A 73 7.89 3.61 -2.65
CA THR A 73 6.73 3.36 -3.51
C THR A 73 6.65 1.90 -3.94
N THR A 74 7.77 1.31 -4.34
CA THR A 74 7.84 -0.11 -4.75
C THR A 74 7.33 -1.03 -3.65
N TYR A 75 7.83 -0.89 -2.43
CA TYR A 75 7.39 -1.73 -1.32
C TYR A 75 5.98 -1.40 -0.85
N GLU A 76 5.55 -0.13 -0.89
CA GLU A 76 4.17 0.23 -0.54
C GLU A 76 3.15 -0.43 -1.49
N LEU A 77 3.40 -0.40 -2.81
CA LEU A 77 2.55 -1.06 -3.79
C LEU A 77 2.50 -2.57 -3.57
N MET A 78 3.66 -3.20 -3.32
CA MET A 78 3.75 -4.64 -3.03
C MET A 78 2.98 -5.01 -1.75
N ASP A 79 3.09 -4.20 -0.70
CA ASP A 79 2.39 -4.43 0.56
C ASP A 79 0.88 -4.27 0.41
N ILE A 80 0.41 -3.25 -0.33
CA ILE A 80 -1.02 -3.07 -0.63
C ILE A 80 -1.55 -4.29 -1.38
N ALA A 81 -0.85 -4.73 -2.43
CA ALA A 81 -1.22 -5.93 -3.17
C ALA A 81 -1.21 -7.19 -2.30
N PHE A 82 -0.31 -7.28 -1.34
CA PHE A 82 -0.28 -8.39 -0.40
C PHE A 82 -1.47 -8.35 0.57
N TRP A 83 -1.70 -7.23 1.25
CA TRP A 83 -2.65 -7.20 2.37
C TRP A 83 -4.11 -7.10 1.96
N PHE A 84 -4.40 -6.52 0.80
CA PHE A 84 -5.78 -6.21 0.38
C PHE A 84 -6.28 -7.08 -0.78
N ARG A 85 -5.55 -8.14 -1.15
CA ARG A 85 -5.96 -9.06 -2.23
C ARG A 85 -7.13 -9.96 -1.86
N SER A 86 -7.93 -10.30 -2.87
CA SER A 86 -8.84 -11.42 -2.82
C SER A 86 -8.06 -12.74 -2.70
N LYS A 87 -8.60 -13.69 -1.94
CA LYS A 87 -8.07 -15.07 -1.88
C LYS A 87 -8.32 -15.84 -3.18
N GLU A 88 -9.43 -15.54 -3.86
CA GLU A 88 -9.86 -16.24 -5.08
C GLU A 88 -9.16 -15.70 -6.32
N SER A 89 -8.90 -14.38 -6.34
CA SER A 89 -8.22 -13.70 -7.43
C SER A 89 -7.14 -12.76 -6.87
N PRO A 90 -5.91 -13.25 -6.64
CA PRO A 90 -4.85 -12.47 -5.99
C PRO A 90 -4.45 -11.16 -6.71
N MET A 91 -4.79 -11.03 -7.99
CA MET A 91 -4.57 -9.82 -8.79
C MET A 91 -5.66 -8.75 -8.58
N CYS A 92 -6.74 -9.09 -7.88
CA CYS A 92 -7.86 -8.20 -7.57
C CYS A 92 -7.90 -7.84 -6.09
N ILE A 93 -8.40 -6.63 -5.80
CA ILE A 93 -8.72 -6.20 -4.44
C ILE A 93 -9.85 -7.10 -3.91
N ASP A 94 -9.78 -7.50 -2.64
CA ASP A 94 -10.88 -8.21 -1.97
C ASP A 94 -12.13 -7.33 -1.97
N SER A 95 -13.30 -7.91 -2.27
CA SER A 95 -14.60 -7.23 -2.32
C SER A 95 -14.86 -6.28 -1.15
N LYS A 96 -14.45 -6.63 0.08
CA LYS A 96 -14.63 -5.78 1.27
C LYS A 96 -13.77 -4.51 1.27
N TYR A 97 -12.78 -4.41 0.38
CA TYR A 97 -11.88 -3.27 0.26
C TYR A 97 -12.06 -2.51 -1.07
N GLN A 98 -12.90 -3.01 -1.98
CA GLN A 98 -12.98 -2.52 -3.37
C GLN A 98 -13.41 -1.04 -3.48
N ASP A 99 -14.21 -0.55 -2.53
CA ASP A 99 -14.73 0.81 -2.54
C ASP A 99 -13.74 1.82 -1.93
N TYR A 100 -12.64 1.35 -1.33
CA TYR A 100 -11.61 2.23 -0.79
C TYR A 100 -10.65 2.69 -1.87
N SER A 101 -10.37 4.00 -1.86
CA SER A 101 -9.35 4.61 -2.72
C SER A 101 -7.93 4.12 -2.39
N GLN A 102 -7.02 4.27 -3.36
CA GLN A 102 -5.60 3.98 -3.17
C GLN A 102 -5.02 4.67 -1.93
N SER A 103 -5.33 5.95 -1.73
CA SER A 103 -4.82 6.70 -0.57
C SER A 103 -5.35 6.15 0.77
N GLN A 104 -6.56 5.60 0.81
CA GLN A 104 -7.13 4.96 2.01
C GLN A 104 -6.40 3.63 2.27
N LEU A 105 -6.18 2.81 1.24
CA LEU A 105 -5.43 1.56 1.36
C LEU A 105 -3.97 1.78 1.77
N THR A 106 -3.29 2.77 1.20
CA THR A 106 -1.96 3.23 1.64
C THR A 106 -1.98 3.59 3.12
N LEU A 107 -2.96 4.36 3.57
CA LEU A 107 -3.09 4.75 4.97
C LEU A 107 -3.30 3.53 5.88
N PHE A 108 -4.16 2.60 5.50
CA PHE A 108 -4.40 1.36 6.23
C PHE A 108 -3.14 0.48 6.29
N ASN A 109 -2.32 0.45 5.24
CA ASN A 109 -1.05 -0.26 5.26
C ASN A 109 -0.11 0.28 6.36
N GLN A 110 -0.19 1.58 6.67
CA GLN A 110 0.62 2.27 7.69
C GLN A 110 0.06 2.15 9.13
N ILE A 111 -0.96 1.32 9.35
CA ILE A 111 -1.47 0.99 10.70
C ILE A 111 -0.59 -0.09 11.31
N ASN A 112 0.04 0.21 12.45
CA ASN A 112 1.07 -0.64 13.04
C ASN A 112 0.52 -1.91 13.71
N LEU A 113 -0.67 -1.83 14.32
CA LEU A 113 -1.31 -2.91 15.08
C LEU A 113 -2.82 -2.87 14.87
N ALA A 114 -3.45 -4.05 14.88
CA ALA A 114 -4.90 -4.24 14.74
C ALA A 114 -5.52 -3.49 13.54
N ARG A 115 -4.83 -3.52 12.39
CA ARG A 115 -5.27 -2.91 11.13
C ARG A 115 -6.73 -3.20 10.81
N ASP A 116 -7.15 -4.46 10.92
CA ASP A 116 -8.53 -4.86 10.63
C ASP A 116 -9.55 -4.16 11.53
N SER A 117 -9.21 -3.86 12.78
CA SER A 117 -10.10 -3.12 13.68
C SER A 117 -10.22 -1.65 13.26
N PHE A 118 -9.13 -1.04 12.81
CA PHE A 118 -9.16 0.31 12.26
C PHE A 118 -10.00 0.37 10.97
N ILE A 119 -9.83 -0.60 10.07
CA ILE A 119 -10.59 -0.68 8.82
C ILE A 119 -12.07 -0.90 9.08
N LYS A 120 -12.44 -1.81 10.02
CA LYS A 120 -13.85 -2.06 10.39
C LYS A 120 -14.58 -0.82 10.88
N MET A 121 -13.86 0.09 11.51
CA MET A 121 -14.39 1.37 12.00
C MET A 121 -14.44 2.44 10.90
N SER A 122 -13.71 2.25 9.80
CA SER A 122 -13.64 3.19 8.69
C SER A 122 -14.76 2.96 7.68
N SER A 123 -15.13 4.02 6.97
CA SER A 123 -16.02 3.98 5.80
C SER A 123 -15.26 4.36 4.53
N PRO A 124 -15.59 3.79 3.35
CA PRO A 124 -15.11 4.28 2.06
C PRO A 124 -15.35 5.79 1.84
N THR A 125 -16.40 6.34 2.46
CA THR A 125 -16.75 7.77 2.37
C THR A 125 -15.96 8.65 3.34
N ASP A 126 -15.15 8.09 4.24
CA ASP A 126 -14.34 8.88 5.15
C ASP A 126 -13.22 9.61 4.41
N SER A 127 -13.11 10.92 4.66
CA SER A 127 -12.05 11.71 4.06
C SER A 127 -10.68 11.25 4.55
N ILE A 128 -9.69 11.30 3.65
CA ILE A 128 -8.31 10.97 3.98
C ILE A 128 -7.78 11.82 5.15
N ALA A 129 -8.15 13.10 5.23
CA ALA A 129 -7.74 13.97 6.32
C ALA A 129 -8.23 13.44 7.68
N LYS A 130 -9.50 13.01 7.75
CA LYS A 130 -10.09 12.39 8.93
C LYS A 130 -9.35 11.10 9.30
N LEU A 131 -9.14 10.22 8.33
CA LEU A 131 -8.45 8.94 8.54
C LEU A 131 -6.99 9.13 8.99
N ARG A 132 -6.29 10.16 8.50
CA ARG A 132 -4.91 10.49 8.93
C ARG A 132 -4.89 10.89 10.40
N LYS A 133 -5.83 11.75 10.82
CA LYS A 133 -5.96 12.15 12.23
C LYS A 133 -6.22 10.93 13.12
N ALA A 134 -7.17 10.09 12.73
CA ALA A 134 -7.48 8.85 13.46
C ALA A 134 -6.28 7.89 13.51
N LYS A 135 -5.56 7.69 12.40
CA LYS A 135 -4.33 6.89 12.37
C LYS A 135 -3.30 7.42 13.36
N SER A 136 -3.10 8.75 13.43
CA SER A 136 -2.12 9.35 14.34
C SER A 136 -2.46 9.04 15.80
N TYR A 137 -3.73 9.17 16.19
CA TYR A 137 -4.18 8.74 17.52
C TYR A 137 -3.97 7.23 17.73
N TRP A 138 -4.43 6.41 16.77
CA TRP A 138 -4.35 4.96 16.83
C TRP A 138 -2.92 4.48 17.04
N ASN A 139 -1.96 5.01 16.28
CA ASN A 139 -0.55 4.64 16.39
C ASN A 139 0.12 5.20 17.67
N LYS A 140 -0.35 6.33 18.22
CA LYS A 140 0.17 6.91 19.48
C LYS A 140 -0.35 6.16 20.71
N MET A 141 -1.59 5.68 20.71
CA MET A 141 -2.14 4.81 21.76
C MET A 141 -1.25 3.59 22.02
N GLN A 142 -0.64 3.05 20.96
CA GLN A 142 0.20 1.85 21.05
C GLN A 142 1.55 2.04 21.75
N ARG A 143 2.02 3.28 21.93
CA ARG A 143 3.32 3.54 22.58
C ARG A 143 3.24 3.57 24.12
N GLY A 144 2.21 2.97 24.71
CA GLY A 144 2.03 2.89 26.17
C GLY A 144 1.70 4.23 26.84
N LYS A 145 1.35 5.27 26.07
CA LYS A 145 1.04 6.61 26.59
C LYS A 145 -0.44 6.84 26.91
N ILE A 146 -1.32 5.92 26.53
CA ILE A 146 -2.75 5.98 26.84
C ILE A 146 -3.13 4.59 27.35
N ASN A 147 -3.72 4.53 28.54
CA ASN A 147 -4.31 3.30 29.07
C ASN A 147 -5.25 2.70 28.02
N ASN A 148 -5.34 1.35 27.97
CA ASN A 148 -6.15 0.49 27.09
C ASN A 148 -7.67 0.80 27.01
N PHE A 149 -8.12 1.95 27.50
CA PHE A 149 -9.50 2.35 27.73
C PHE A 149 -10.40 2.27 26.50
N LEU A 150 -9.86 2.51 25.29
CA LEU A 150 -10.66 2.48 24.07
C LEU A 150 -10.71 1.13 23.35
N GLY A 151 -9.81 0.19 23.64
CA GLY A 151 -9.76 -1.12 22.99
C GLY A 151 -9.73 -1.10 21.46
N TYR A 152 -9.33 -2.21 20.86
CA TYR A 152 -9.43 -2.39 19.42
C TYR A 152 -10.88 -2.78 19.07
N GLY A 153 -11.71 -1.81 18.69
CA GLY A 153 -13.07 -2.07 18.17
C GLY A 153 -14.24 -1.69 19.08
N ARG A 154 -14.09 -0.75 20.02
CA ARG A 154 -15.24 -0.21 20.79
C ARG A 154 -15.90 1.03 20.17
N CYS A 155 -15.34 1.58 19.10
CA CYS A 155 -15.93 2.70 18.39
C CYS A 155 -16.58 2.17 17.11
N GLY A 156 -17.82 2.58 16.86
CA GLY A 156 -18.57 2.17 15.67
C GLY A 156 -18.11 2.90 14.40
N ASN A 157 -17.50 4.07 14.54
CA ASN A 157 -16.96 4.85 13.42
C ASN A 157 -15.77 5.73 13.83
N VAL A 158 -15.08 6.28 12.82
CA VAL A 158 -13.88 7.12 12.97
C VAL A 158 -14.16 8.40 13.76
N ASP A 159 -15.32 9.03 13.58
CA ASP A 159 -15.66 10.28 14.26
C ASP A 159 -15.84 10.06 15.78
N GLU A 160 -16.54 8.99 16.16
CA GLU A 160 -16.69 8.55 17.55
C GLU A 160 -15.32 8.28 18.19
N PHE A 161 -14.42 7.60 17.47
CA PHE A 161 -13.07 7.32 17.95
C PHE A 161 -12.25 8.58 18.18
N ILE A 162 -12.24 9.51 17.23
CA ILE A 162 -11.55 10.79 17.37
C ILE A 162 -12.08 11.55 18.59
N LYS A 163 -13.41 11.67 18.70
CA LYS A 163 -14.07 12.39 19.81
C LYS A 163 -13.68 11.81 21.16
N LYS A 164 -13.86 10.49 21.36
CA LYS A 164 -13.52 9.83 22.63
C LYS A 164 -12.03 9.96 22.96
N THR A 165 -11.16 9.88 21.95
CA THR A 165 -9.72 10.04 22.16
C THR A 165 -9.37 11.44 22.67
N GLU A 166 -9.95 12.48 22.06
CA GLU A 166 -9.73 13.86 22.46
C GLU A 166 -10.29 14.14 23.87
N GLU A 167 -11.42 13.54 24.24
CA GLU A 167 -12.00 13.65 25.59
C GLU A 167 -11.09 13.03 26.66
N ILE A 168 -10.50 11.86 26.36
CA ILE A 168 -9.62 11.14 27.30
C ILE A 168 -8.25 11.80 27.41
N ASN A 169 -7.75 12.37 26.31
CA ASN A 169 -6.42 12.99 26.30
C ASN A 169 -6.42 14.28 25.45
N PRO A 170 -6.86 15.40 26.05
CA PRO A 170 -6.91 16.70 25.38
C PRO A 170 -5.55 17.16 24.85
N GLN A 171 -4.45 16.81 25.53
CA GLN A 171 -3.08 17.22 25.13
C GLN A 171 -2.65 16.62 23.79
N LEU A 172 -3.19 15.47 23.39
CA LEU A 172 -2.90 14.86 22.08
C LEU A 172 -3.55 15.61 20.92
N LYS A 173 -4.64 16.34 21.18
CA LYS A 173 -5.30 17.18 20.17
C LYS A 173 -4.33 18.23 19.64
N GLU A 174 -3.63 18.91 20.54
CA GLU A 174 -2.67 19.98 20.23
C GLU A 174 -1.45 19.43 19.47
N THR A 175 -0.89 18.30 19.92
CA THR A 175 0.27 17.67 19.26
C THR A 175 -0.04 17.20 17.83
N ILE A 176 -1.27 16.74 17.56
CA ILE A 176 -1.64 16.22 16.23
C ILE A 176 -2.00 17.36 15.26
N SER A 177 -2.61 18.45 15.73
CA SER A 177 -2.85 19.63 14.88
C SER A 177 -1.56 20.17 14.25
N GLU A 178 -0.44 20.10 14.96
CA GLU A 178 0.89 20.53 14.47
C GLU A 178 1.55 19.54 13.50
N GLU A 179 1.21 18.25 13.56
CA GLU A 179 1.76 17.22 12.68
C GLU A 179 0.98 17.11 11.37
N THR A 180 -0.34 17.32 11.38
CA THR A 180 -1.22 17.20 10.21
C THR A 180 -1.07 18.35 9.19
N SER A 181 -0.41 19.44 9.55
CA SER A 181 -0.03 20.53 8.64
C SER A 181 1.18 20.21 7.75
N LYS A 182 1.84 19.05 7.97
CA LYS A 182 2.88 18.55 7.06
C LYS A 182 2.22 17.68 5.99
N GLU A 183 2.18 18.22 4.77
CA GLU A 183 1.58 17.57 3.60
C GLU A 183 2.23 16.18 3.36
N PRO A 184 1.43 15.12 3.22
CA PRO A 184 1.97 13.80 2.92
C PRO A 184 2.40 13.74 1.46
N GLU A 185 3.58 13.17 1.23
CA GLU A 185 4.12 12.81 -0.07
C GLU A 185 3.04 12.00 -0.82
N GLN A 186 2.41 12.60 -1.83
CA GLN A 186 1.60 11.87 -2.79
C GLN A 186 2.50 10.84 -3.47
N LEU A 187 1.92 9.75 -3.99
CA LEU A 187 2.68 8.81 -4.82
C LEU A 187 3.34 9.57 -5.96
N SER A 188 4.62 9.91 -5.78
CA SER A 188 5.39 10.67 -6.74
C SER A 188 5.79 9.70 -7.84
N ILE A 189 4.98 9.63 -8.89
CA ILE A 189 5.41 9.10 -10.17
C ILE A 189 6.11 10.28 -10.83
N ASN A 190 7.42 10.18 -11.02
CA ASN A 190 8.16 11.23 -11.70
C ASN A 190 7.82 11.18 -13.19
N GLU A 191 6.86 12.00 -13.62
CA GLU A 191 6.71 12.37 -15.03
C GLU A 191 7.85 13.35 -15.39
N ASN A 192 8.97 12.79 -15.86
CA ASN A 192 10.18 13.44 -16.40
C ASN A 192 11.34 13.79 -15.43
N SER A 193 12.43 13.01 -15.55
CA SER A 193 13.84 13.44 -15.69
C SER A 193 14.44 14.43 -14.66
N GLY A 194 15.37 13.94 -13.82
CA GLY A 194 16.42 14.75 -13.15
C GLY A 194 16.57 14.57 -11.63
N TYR A 195 17.79 14.23 -11.18
CA TYR A 195 18.38 14.13 -9.81
C TYR A 195 17.99 15.23 -8.78
N PRO A 196 18.36 15.19 -7.46
CA PRO A 196 19.16 14.22 -6.67
C PRO A 196 18.56 13.76 -5.29
N GLU A 197 19.25 12.79 -4.67
CA GLU A 197 19.06 12.16 -3.34
C GLU A 197 18.75 13.09 -2.15
N LYS A 198 17.90 12.61 -1.22
CA LYS A 198 18.21 12.60 0.22
C LYS A 198 17.25 11.78 1.12
N THR A 199 17.89 11.04 2.02
CA THR A 199 17.49 10.56 3.36
C THR A 199 16.82 9.19 3.52
N ARG A 200 17.68 8.23 3.90
CA ARG A 200 17.40 6.88 4.39
C ARG A 200 16.49 6.87 5.63
N ARG A 201 15.50 5.97 5.64
CA ARG A 201 15.03 5.32 6.89
C ARG A 201 15.10 3.81 6.72
N ASN A 202 15.75 3.18 7.69
CA ASN A 202 16.02 1.75 7.72
C ASN A 202 14.73 0.97 7.96
N HIS A 203 14.30 0.19 6.97
CA HIS A 203 13.42 -0.96 7.20
C HIS A 203 14.23 -2.23 7.03
N THR A 204 14.90 -2.60 8.13
CA THR A 204 15.41 -3.95 8.33
C THR A 204 14.30 -4.78 8.98
N ALA A 205 14.21 -6.05 8.57
CA ALA A 205 13.33 -7.11 9.06
C ALA A 205 11.94 -7.21 8.38
N ARG A 206 11.90 -8.01 7.31
CA ARG A 206 10.87 -9.05 7.10
C ARG A 206 11.38 -10.02 6.03
N ASN A 207 12.35 -10.84 6.45
CA ASN A 207 12.76 -12.04 5.74
C ASN A 207 12.27 -13.23 6.57
N SER A 208 11.06 -13.68 6.30
CA SER A 208 10.57 -15.00 6.72
C SER A 208 9.30 -15.34 5.95
N PHE A 209 9.19 -16.62 5.60
CA PHE A 209 8.09 -17.30 4.90
C PHE A 209 8.18 -17.37 3.37
N ARG A 210 9.16 -18.17 2.93
CA ARG A 210 9.01 -19.10 1.81
C ARG A 210 7.88 -20.11 2.07
N HIS A 211 7.30 -20.60 0.97
CA HIS A 211 6.39 -21.75 0.83
C HIS A 211 4.88 -21.50 1.02
N HIS A 212 4.17 -21.34 -0.10
CA HIS A 212 3.24 -22.35 -0.66
C HIS A 212 2.33 -21.72 -1.72
N TYR A 213 2.64 -21.96 -3.00
CA TYR A 213 1.64 -22.13 -4.06
C TYR A 213 2.21 -23.12 -5.09
N ARG A 214 2.02 -24.40 -4.80
CA ARG A 214 1.97 -25.48 -5.76
C ARG A 214 0.83 -26.36 -5.27
N GLU A 215 -0.28 -26.29 -5.99
CA GLU A 215 -1.21 -27.38 -6.34
C GLU A 215 -2.23 -26.83 -7.34
#